data_AF-A0A378Y729-F1
#
_entry.id   AF-A0A378Y729-F1
#
_cell.length_a   1.000
_cell.length_b   1.000
_cell.length_c   1.000
_cell.angle_alpha   90.00
_cell.angle_beta   90.00
_cell.angle_gamma   90.00
#
_symmetry.space_group_name_H-M   'P 1'
#
loop_
_entity.id
_entity.type
_entity.pdbx_description
1 polymer ?
#
loop_
_entity_poly.entity_id
_entity_poly.type
_entity_poly.pdbx_seq_one_letter_code
_entity_poly.pdbx_strand_id
1 'polypeptide(L)'
;MALTRNPDMVQIFADAAVFVGKTLTPNMPATIADEFDSTWDNAGILNGDSGITNAREWDVTEHFGWGIGLYRKGFKNYKESRVFTCLEGNATTRRIAHPGSTATNIVIPRPGSFMLAFEFTNDYGVPERLFTARPAQCWIPNLDRNESDPTSHEVTADIFATGAGLLYTRQYTPVHEKQLVTITGTPTGGTFKLSYAGTPTAPIAYDATAAAVQTALAAILGVGNVAVTGTSPYTVTLQGEYAGQPNVLLVGDATGLTGGTTPAVTVTDAP
;
A
#
# COMPACT_ATOMS: atom_id res chain seq x y z
N MET A 1 -8.20 -0.73 28.13
CA MET A 1 -7.72 -1.21 26.81
C MET A 1 -6.43 -1.97 27.08
N ALA A 2 -6.38 -3.28 26.79
CA ALA A 2 -5.12 -4.03 26.95
C ALA A 2 -4.08 -3.45 25.98
N LEU A 3 -2.81 -3.47 26.38
CA LEU A 3 -1.72 -2.94 25.56
C LEU A 3 -1.45 -3.91 24.40
N THR A 4 -2.05 -3.66 23.23
CA THR A 4 -1.81 -4.49 22.04
C THR A 4 -0.53 -4.03 21.35
N ARG A 5 0.57 -4.77 21.55
CA ARG A 5 1.83 -4.60 20.81
C ARG A 5 2.02 -5.80 19.91
N ASN A 6 2.06 -5.60 18.60
CA ASN A 6 2.32 -6.66 17.64
C ASN A 6 3.71 -6.44 17.01
N PRO A 7 4.75 -7.19 17.43
CA PRO A 7 6.08 -7.06 16.84
C PRO A 7 6.08 -7.44 15.35
N ASP A 8 5.15 -8.27 14.88
CA ASP A 8 5.06 -8.69 13.48
C ASP A 8 4.58 -7.55 12.55
N MET A 9 4.07 -6.45 13.10
CA MET A 9 3.74 -5.23 12.35
C MET A 9 4.91 -4.24 12.25
N VAL A 10 6.05 -4.55 12.88
CA VAL A 10 7.29 -3.78 12.68
C VAL A 10 7.99 -4.36 11.46
N GLN A 11 8.17 -3.55 10.42
CA GLN A 11 8.74 -3.98 9.16
C GLN A 11 10.08 -3.30 8.91
N ILE A 12 11.00 -4.05 8.32
CA ILE A 12 12.23 -3.52 7.74
C ILE A 12 12.12 -3.71 6.23
N PHE A 13 12.41 -2.67 5.46
CA PHE A 13 12.47 -2.79 4.01
C PHE A 13 13.91 -3.10 3.63
N ALA A 14 14.16 -4.35 3.24
CA ALA A 14 15.49 -4.89 3.00
C ALA A 14 15.96 -4.69 1.55
N ASP A 15 15.02 -4.44 0.63
CA ASP A 15 15.31 -4.19 -0.77
C ASP A 15 14.38 -3.10 -1.31
N ALA A 16 14.90 -2.31 -2.25
CA ALA A 16 14.15 -1.25 -2.90
C ALA A 16 14.63 -1.06 -4.34
N ALA A 17 13.67 -0.77 -5.22
CA ALA A 17 13.93 -0.36 -6.59
C ALA A 17 13.14 0.90 -6.94
N VAL A 18 13.73 1.74 -7.79
CA VAL A 18 13.03 2.89 -8.37
C VAL A 18 13.00 2.72 -9.87
N PHE A 19 11.80 2.78 -10.44
CA PHE A 19 11.59 2.75 -11.88
C PHE A 19 11.13 4.12 -12.37
N VAL A 20 11.66 4.53 -13.51
CA VAL A 20 11.44 5.85 -14.10
C VAL A 20 10.87 5.66 -15.50
N GLY A 21 9.68 6.21 -15.74
CA GLY A 21 9.04 6.17 -17.05
C GLY A 21 9.89 6.85 -18.12
N LYS A 22 10.00 6.22 -19.29
CA LYS A 22 10.58 6.83 -20.50
C LYS A 22 9.67 7.90 -21.10
N THR A 23 8.38 7.80 -20.80
CA THR A 23 7.34 8.75 -21.18
C THR A 23 6.59 9.21 -19.93
N LEU A 24 5.68 10.18 -20.10
CA LEU A 24 4.82 10.66 -19.01
C LEU A 24 3.65 9.71 -18.69
N THR A 25 3.39 8.74 -19.58
CA THR A 25 2.30 7.77 -19.47
C THR A 25 2.83 6.38 -19.87
N PRO A 26 3.83 5.85 -19.15
CA PRO A 26 4.31 4.50 -19.41
C PRO A 26 3.21 3.49 -19.09
N ASN A 27 3.32 2.29 -19.65
CA ASN A 27 2.36 1.22 -19.41
C ASN A 27 2.54 0.67 -18.00
N MET A 28 1.52 0.80 -17.14
CA MET A 28 1.58 0.34 -15.76
C MET A 28 1.29 -1.18 -15.72
N PRO A 29 2.14 -2.00 -15.09
CA PRO A 29 1.81 -3.40 -14.79
C PRO A 29 0.45 -3.48 -14.08
N ALA A 30 -0.36 -4.52 -14.32
CA ALA A 30 -1.71 -4.59 -13.74
C ALA A 30 -1.68 -4.96 -12.25
N THR A 31 -0.76 -5.85 -11.88
CA THR A 31 -0.55 -6.33 -10.52
C THR A 31 0.92 -6.25 -10.13
N ILE A 32 1.21 -6.45 -8.85
CA ILE A 32 2.59 -6.45 -8.37
C ILE A 32 3.42 -7.63 -8.89
N ALA A 33 2.76 -8.73 -9.29
CA ALA A 33 3.40 -9.90 -9.87
C ALA A 33 3.81 -9.69 -11.33
N ASP A 34 3.23 -8.69 -12.00
CA ASP A 34 3.56 -8.36 -13.38
C ASP A 34 4.85 -7.53 -13.43
N GLU A 35 5.75 -7.93 -14.35
CA GLU A 35 7.01 -7.24 -14.60
C GLU A 35 6.78 -5.86 -15.25
N PHE A 36 7.73 -4.95 -15.04
CA PHE A 36 7.81 -3.71 -15.81
C PHE A 36 8.19 -3.99 -17.26
N ASP A 37 7.50 -3.34 -18.20
CA ASP A 37 7.85 -3.43 -19.61
C ASP A 37 8.93 -2.41 -20.02
N SER A 38 9.28 -2.43 -21.31
CA SER A 38 10.30 -1.56 -21.88
C SER A 38 10.01 -0.05 -21.82
N THR A 39 8.80 0.38 -21.43
CA THR A 39 8.45 1.80 -21.25
C THR A 39 8.98 2.40 -19.94
N TRP A 40 9.56 1.54 -19.09
CA TRP A 40 10.23 1.91 -17.85
C TRP A 40 11.74 1.67 -17.96
N ASP A 41 12.51 2.43 -17.19
CA ASP A 41 13.92 2.15 -16.90
C ASP A 41 14.08 1.96 -15.39
N ASN A 42 14.92 1.02 -14.98
CA ASN A 42 15.40 0.96 -13.60
C ASN A 42 16.38 2.13 -13.35
N ALA A 43 16.30 2.77 -12.19
CA ALA A 43 17.21 3.82 -11.77
C ALA A 43 18.63 3.31 -11.47
N GLY A 44 18.81 2.00 -11.28
CA GLY A 44 20.08 1.34 -11.01
C GLY A 44 20.27 1.05 -9.51
N ILE A 45 21.52 0.81 -9.09
CA ILE A 45 21.86 0.62 -7.67
C ILE A 45 21.49 1.86 -6.86
N LEU A 46 20.75 1.65 -5.76
CA LEU A 46 20.36 2.69 -4.81
C LEU A 46 21.23 2.67 -3.56
N ASN A 47 21.42 3.83 -2.92
CA ASN A 47 22.06 3.92 -1.62
C ASN A 47 21.10 3.48 -0.51
N GLY A 48 21.21 2.23 -0.07
CA GLY A 48 20.39 1.67 1.00
C GLY A 48 20.54 2.36 2.35
N ASP A 49 21.73 2.87 2.69
CA ASP A 49 21.98 3.53 3.98
C ASP A 49 21.22 4.86 4.11
N SER A 50 21.09 5.60 3.01
CA SER A 50 20.28 6.83 2.97
C SER A 50 18.78 6.54 2.87
N GLY A 51 18.42 5.35 2.36
CA GLY A 51 17.05 4.94 2.09
C GLY A 51 16.35 5.82 1.06
N ILE A 52 15.03 5.67 0.97
CA ILE A 52 14.16 6.54 0.18
C ILE A 52 13.34 7.38 1.14
N THR A 53 13.72 8.64 1.32
CA THR A 53 13.02 9.52 2.26
C THR A 53 11.68 9.95 1.67
N ASN A 54 10.72 10.28 2.56
CA ASN A 54 9.40 10.77 2.16
C ASN A 54 8.99 11.96 3.03
N ALA A 55 9.54 13.13 2.72
CA ALA A 55 9.22 14.34 3.45
C ALA A 55 7.75 14.74 3.16
N ARG A 56 6.98 14.97 4.21
CA ARG A 56 5.56 15.34 4.15
C ARG A 56 5.33 16.60 4.95
N GLU A 57 4.77 17.61 4.32
CA GLU A 57 4.68 18.96 4.89
C GLU A 57 3.26 19.52 4.72
N TRP A 58 2.81 20.25 5.74
CA TRP A 58 1.64 21.11 5.68
C TRP A 58 2.05 22.50 6.13
N ASP A 59 1.48 23.54 5.53
CA ASP A 59 1.48 24.86 6.13
C ASP A 59 0.58 24.81 7.37
N VAL A 60 1.19 24.87 8.56
CA VAL A 60 0.47 24.80 9.83
C VAL A 60 0.27 26.21 10.40
N THR A 61 -0.99 26.55 10.72
CA THR A 61 -1.32 27.74 11.51
C THR A 61 -1.76 27.31 12.91
N GLU A 62 -1.18 27.91 13.94
CA GLU A 62 -1.50 27.63 15.34
C GLU A 62 -2.37 28.74 15.94
N HIS A 63 -3.42 28.37 16.68
CA HIS A 63 -4.35 29.29 17.33
C HIS A 63 -4.30 29.14 18.85
N PHE A 64 -3.99 30.22 19.55
CA PHE A 64 -3.82 30.26 21.00
C PHE A 64 -4.94 31.04 21.69
N GLY A 65 -5.36 30.56 22.85
CA GLY A 65 -6.32 31.22 23.75
C GLY A 65 -5.63 31.73 24.99
N TRP A 66 -6.07 32.87 25.51
CA TRP A 66 -5.48 33.47 26.71
C TRP A 66 -5.66 32.55 27.93
N GLY A 67 -4.56 32.22 28.61
CA GLY A 67 -4.57 31.37 29.81
C GLY A 67 -4.82 29.88 29.58
N ILE A 68 -5.18 29.44 28.36
CA ILE A 68 -5.44 28.04 28.01
C ILE A 68 -4.47 27.46 26.98
N GLY A 69 -3.67 28.31 26.32
CA GLY A 69 -2.64 27.87 25.37
C GLY A 69 -3.20 27.50 23.99
N LEU A 70 -2.49 26.62 23.28
CA LEU A 70 -2.85 26.15 21.95
C LEU A 70 -4.18 25.38 22.00
N TYR A 71 -5.22 25.88 21.33
CA TYR A 71 -6.52 25.21 21.30
C TYR A 71 -6.86 24.64 19.92
N ARG A 72 -6.18 25.08 18.85
CA ARG A 72 -6.44 24.59 17.50
C ARG A 72 -5.26 24.76 16.55
N LYS A 73 -5.15 23.84 15.58
CA LYS A 73 -4.29 23.97 14.40
C LYS A 73 -5.13 24.00 13.12
N GLY A 74 -4.72 24.81 12.15
CA GLY A 74 -5.17 24.77 10.76
C GLY A 74 -4.07 24.23 9.86
N PHE A 75 -4.45 23.53 8.78
CA PHE A 75 -3.53 22.89 7.84
C PHE A 75 -3.88 23.35 6.41
N LYS A 76 -2.88 23.77 5.62
CA LYS A 76 -3.01 24.18 4.21
C LYS A 76 -1.83 23.67 3.38
N ASN A 77 -2.01 23.62 2.05
CA ASN A 77 -0.94 23.36 1.07
C ASN A 77 -0.06 22.14 1.40
N TYR A 78 -0.64 20.94 1.30
CA TYR A 78 0.15 19.72 1.48
C TYR A 78 1.23 19.59 0.40
N LYS A 79 2.45 19.23 0.80
CA LYS A 79 3.54 18.88 -0.08
C LYS A 79 4.13 17.53 0.33
N GLU A 80 4.48 16.73 -0.67
CA GLU A 80 5.26 15.51 -0.47
C GLU A 80 6.40 15.44 -1.48
N SER A 81 7.59 15.08 -0.99
CA SER A 81 8.78 14.89 -1.80
C SER A 81 9.46 13.57 -1.42
N ARG A 82 9.88 12.83 -2.43
CA ARG A 82 10.75 11.66 -2.29
C ARG A 82 12.19 12.05 -2.58
N VAL A 83 13.13 11.58 -1.78
CA VAL A 83 14.57 11.68 -2.10
C VAL A 83 15.16 10.29 -2.11
N PHE A 84 15.83 9.94 -3.20
CA PHE A 84 16.54 8.68 -3.37
C PHE A 84 17.87 8.93 -4.09
N THR A 85 18.88 8.12 -3.76
CA THR A 85 20.23 8.31 -4.28
C THR A 85 20.61 7.14 -5.15
N CYS A 86 20.81 7.40 -6.44
CA CYS A 86 21.32 6.41 -7.40
C CYS A 86 22.86 6.45 -7.39
N LEU A 87 23.50 5.28 -7.40
CA LEU A 87 24.96 5.14 -7.43
C LEU A 87 25.49 4.85 -8.84
N GLU A 88 24.59 4.66 -9.81
CA GLU A 88 24.94 4.41 -11.21
C GLU A 88 24.79 5.65 -12.11
N GLY A 89 25.83 5.93 -12.89
CA GLY A 89 25.74 6.82 -14.04
C GLY A 89 25.20 6.08 -15.26
N ASN A 90 23.88 6.08 -15.44
CA ASN A 90 23.20 5.40 -16.56
C ASN A 90 22.33 6.39 -17.37
N ALA A 91 21.64 5.88 -18.40
CA ALA A 91 20.79 6.73 -19.24
C ALA A 91 19.66 7.40 -18.44
N THR A 92 19.15 6.75 -17.40
CA THR A 92 18.08 7.25 -16.53
C THR A 92 18.54 8.42 -15.69
N THR A 93 19.63 8.26 -14.93
CA THR A 93 20.19 9.33 -14.10
C THR A 93 20.64 10.52 -14.94
N ARG A 94 21.20 10.27 -16.12
CA ARG A 94 21.50 11.33 -17.11
C ARG A 94 20.25 12.09 -17.58
N ARG A 95 19.15 11.37 -17.86
CA ARG A 95 17.89 11.97 -18.35
C ARG A 95 17.26 12.86 -17.28
N ILE A 96 17.41 12.51 -16.00
CA ILE A 96 16.96 13.31 -14.85
C ILE A 96 17.89 14.51 -14.61
N ALA A 97 19.21 14.31 -14.69
CA ALA A 97 20.21 15.35 -14.43
C ALA A 97 20.21 16.44 -15.51
N HIS A 98 20.00 16.06 -16.77
CA HIS A 98 20.10 16.96 -17.91
C HIS A 98 18.88 16.88 -18.86
N PRO A 99 17.66 17.19 -18.40
CA PRO A 99 16.48 17.19 -19.28
C PRO A 99 16.67 18.12 -20.48
N GLY A 100 16.29 17.66 -21.66
CA GLY A 100 16.43 18.40 -22.93
C GLY A 100 17.84 18.44 -23.53
N SER A 101 18.84 17.85 -22.87
CA SER A 101 20.21 17.77 -23.40
C SER A 101 20.40 16.56 -24.32
N THR A 102 21.27 16.67 -25.30
CA THR A 102 21.70 15.54 -26.16
C THR A 102 22.91 14.84 -25.54
N ALA A 103 23.43 13.80 -26.20
CA ALA A 103 24.65 13.11 -25.77
C ALA A 103 25.87 14.05 -25.70
N THR A 104 25.95 15.03 -26.61
CA THR A 104 27.12 15.91 -26.80
C THR A 104 26.88 17.36 -26.41
N ASN A 105 25.63 17.78 -26.23
CA ASN A 105 25.28 19.15 -25.89
C ASN A 105 24.43 19.19 -24.64
N ILE A 106 24.94 19.85 -23.60
CA ILE A 106 24.21 20.13 -22.37
C ILE A 106 23.56 21.51 -22.49
N VAL A 107 22.24 21.55 -22.37
CA VAL A 107 21.46 22.79 -22.30
C VAL A 107 21.27 23.17 -20.83
N ILE A 108 20.85 24.42 -20.55
CA ILE A 108 20.43 24.82 -19.20
C ILE A 108 19.22 23.95 -18.82
N PRO A 109 19.37 22.97 -17.91
CA PRO A 109 18.29 22.06 -17.61
C PRO A 109 17.32 22.71 -16.63
N ARG A 110 16.04 22.36 -16.77
CA ARG A 110 15.02 22.58 -15.73
C ARG A 110 14.63 21.22 -15.16
N PRO A 111 14.09 21.16 -13.92
CA PRO A 111 13.55 19.93 -13.38
C PRO A 111 12.62 19.23 -14.38
N GLY A 112 12.88 17.95 -14.63
CA GLY A 112 12.15 17.15 -15.60
C GLY A 112 10.96 16.45 -14.96
N SER A 113 9.89 16.22 -15.71
CA SER A 113 8.75 15.44 -15.23
C SER A 113 8.87 13.98 -15.62
N PHE A 114 8.72 13.07 -14.66
CA PHE A 114 8.80 11.63 -14.89
C PHE A 114 7.73 10.90 -14.09
N MET A 115 7.12 9.88 -14.71
CA MET A 115 6.36 8.91 -13.94
C MET A 115 7.35 8.06 -13.11
N LEU A 116 7.10 7.91 -11.81
CA LEU A 116 7.94 7.11 -10.93
C LEU A 116 7.15 5.92 -10.37
N ALA A 117 7.85 4.81 -10.17
CA ALA A 117 7.38 3.71 -9.35
C ALA A 117 8.45 3.36 -8.32
N PHE A 118 8.05 3.30 -7.05
CA PHE A 118 8.88 2.87 -5.94
C PHE A 118 8.45 1.46 -5.57
N GLU A 119 9.38 0.52 -5.60
CA GLU A 119 9.15 -0.84 -5.13
C GLU A 119 9.97 -1.06 -3.86
N PHE A 120 9.33 -1.59 -2.84
CA PHE A 120 9.92 -1.93 -1.55
C PHE A 120 9.60 -3.37 -1.23
N THR A 121 10.58 -4.12 -0.76
CA THR A 121 10.36 -5.48 -0.25
C THR A 121 10.63 -5.49 1.24
N ASN A 122 9.64 -5.93 2.02
CA ASN A 122 9.81 -6.06 3.46
C ASN A 122 10.70 -7.27 3.82
N ASP A 123 11.02 -7.40 5.10
CA ASP A 123 11.86 -8.45 5.68
C ASP A 123 11.24 -9.86 5.56
N TYR A 124 9.95 -9.95 5.26
CA TYR A 124 9.24 -11.19 4.95
C TYR A 124 9.24 -11.53 3.45
N GLY A 125 9.90 -10.73 2.61
CA GLY A 125 9.96 -10.93 1.16
C GLY A 125 8.68 -10.52 0.42
N VAL A 126 7.80 -9.75 1.06
CA VAL A 126 6.56 -9.27 0.45
C VAL A 126 6.81 -7.92 -0.22
N PRO A 127 6.64 -7.80 -1.55
CA PRO A 127 6.82 -6.54 -2.24
C PRO A 127 5.60 -5.62 -2.07
N GLU A 128 5.86 -4.32 -2.09
CA GLU A 128 4.88 -3.24 -2.23
C GLU A 128 5.39 -2.28 -3.30
N ARG A 129 4.48 -1.84 -4.19
CA ARG A 129 4.82 -0.92 -5.28
C ARG A 129 3.91 0.30 -5.26
N LEU A 130 4.51 1.48 -5.34
CA LEU A 130 3.83 2.78 -5.33
C LEU A 130 4.13 3.52 -6.62
N PHE A 131 3.13 3.69 -7.47
CA PHE A 131 3.22 4.54 -8.66
C PHE A 131 2.81 5.95 -8.31
N THR A 132 3.56 6.96 -8.73
CA THR A 132 3.08 8.34 -8.66
C THR A 132 1.80 8.48 -9.48
N ALA A 133 0.77 9.12 -8.95
CA ALA A 133 -0.50 9.28 -9.65
C ALA A 133 -0.39 10.28 -10.84
N ARG A 134 0.66 11.12 -10.82
CA ARG A 134 1.05 12.04 -11.89
C ARG A 134 2.57 12.07 -12.00
N PRO A 135 3.13 12.45 -13.17
CA PRO A 135 4.57 12.63 -13.30
C PRO A 135 5.12 13.57 -12.22
N ALA A 136 6.07 13.07 -11.43
CA ALA A 136 6.79 13.83 -10.42
C ALA A 136 7.82 14.74 -11.08
N GLN A 137 8.08 15.89 -10.47
CA GLN A 137 9.17 16.76 -10.92
C GLN A 137 10.46 16.31 -10.25
N CYS A 138 11.39 15.79 -11.05
CA CYS A 138 12.65 15.25 -10.58
C CYS A 138 13.80 16.20 -10.89
N TRP A 139 14.73 16.30 -9.94
CA TRP A 139 15.92 17.13 -10.08
C TRP A 139 17.10 16.50 -9.35
N ILE A 140 18.27 16.54 -9.97
CA ILE A 140 19.55 16.22 -9.32
C ILE A 140 20.27 17.55 -9.11
N PRO A 141 20.37 18.04 -7.86
CA PRO A 141 20.93 19.36 -7.59
C PRO A 141 22.45 19.39 -7.73
N ASN A 142 23.14 18.28 -7.45
CA ASN A 142 24.60 18.19 -7.45
C ASN A 142 25.06 17.03 -8.34
N LEU A 143 26.11 17.27 -9.13
CA LEU A 143 26.70 16.30 -10.06
C LEU A 143 28.21 16.18 -9.82
N ASP A 144 28.58 16.19 -8.54
CA ASP A 144 29.96 16.17 -8.12
C ASP A 144 30.61 14.84 -8.51
N ARG A 145 31.89 14.93 -8.87
CA ARG A 145 32.75 13.77 -9.12
C ARG A 145 33.92 13.89 -8.18
N ASN A 146 34.25 12.78 -7.54
CA ASN A 146 35.33 12.72 -6.58
C ASN A 146 36.20 11.47 -6.88
N GLU A 147 37.39 11.42 -6.29
CA GLU A 147 38.38 10.35 -6.51
C GLU A 147 38.28 9.22 -5.47
N SER A 148 37.68 9.50 -4.31
CA SER A 148 37.73 8.63 -3.12
C SER A 148 36.44 7.84 -2.86
N ASP A 149 35.31 8.39 -3.26
CA ASP A 149 33.96 7.91 -2.99
C ASP A 149 33.23 7.60 -4.33
N PRO A 150 32.27 6.67 -4.34
CA PRO A 150 31.46 6.43 -5.53
C PRO A 150 30.68 7.71 -5.92
N THR A 151 30.52 7.93 -7.23
CA THR A 151 29.65 9.01 -7.72
C THR A 151 28.22 8.72 -7.28
N SER A 152 27.54 9.73 -6.75
CA SER A 152 26.14 9.65 -6.33
C SER A 152 25.29 10.65 -7.10
N HIS A 153 24.04 10.26 -7.32
CA HIS A 153 23.02 11.06 -7.97
C HIS A 153 21.81 11.12 -7.05
N GLU A 154 21.79 12.13 -6.19
CA GLU A 154 20.66 12.39 -5.30
C GLU A 154 19.52 13.02 -6.09
N VAL A 155 18.43 12.26 -6.27
CA VAL A 155 17.24 12.72 -6.98
C VAL A 155 16.24 13.22 -5.95
N THR A 156 15.88 14.50 -6.05
CA THR A 156 14.67 15.04 -5.40
C THR A 156 13.50 14.92 -6.36
N ALA A 157 12.42 14.26 -5.93
CA ALA A 157 11.18 14.08 -6.68
C ALA A 157 10.00 14.72 -5.93
N ASP A 158 9.49 15.84 -6.44
CA ASP A 158 8.26 16.45 -5.94
C ASP A 158 7.03 15.72 -6.50
N ILE A 159 6.15 15.25 -5.62
CA ILE A 159 5.02 14.38 -5.96
C ILE A 159 3.76 15.22 -6.12
N PHE A 160 3.10 15.10 -7.27
CA PHE A 160 1.90 15.88 -7.57
C PHE A 160 0.61 15.10 -7.37
N ALA A 161 -0.34 15.74 -6.71
CA ALA A 161 -1.69 15.22 -6.57
C ALA A 161 -2.51 15.33 -7.86
N THR A 162 -3.42 14.39 -8.04
CA THR A 162 -4.55 14.53 -8.98
C THR A 162 -5.56 15.55 -8.47
N GLY A 163 -6.56 15.90 -9.29
CA GLY A 163 -7.68 16.75 -8.85
C GLY A 163 -8.48 16.18 -7.67
N ALA A 164 -8.38 14.87 -7.42
CA ALA A 164 -9.00 14.20 -6.27
C ALA A 164 -8.06 14.11 -5.05
N GLY A 165 -6.86 14.69 -5.10
CA GLY A 165 -5.88 14.61 -4.02
C GLY A 165 -5.06 13.32 -3.99
N LEU A 166 -5.21 12.42 -4.97
CA LEU A 166 -4.45 11.17 -5.05
C LEU A 166 -2.98 11.44 -5.40
N LEU A 167 -2.05 10.92 -4.61
CA LEU A 167 -0.60 11.03 -4.85
C LEU A 167 0.02 9.78 -5.43
N TYR A 168 -0.46 8.60 -5.03
CA TYR A 168 0.03 7.32 -5.52
C TYR A 168 -1.08 6.31 -5.77
N THR A 169 -0.82 5.42 -6.71
CA THR A 169 -1.55 4.15 -6.86
C THR A 169 -0.68 3.04 -6.30
N ARG A 170 -1.21 2.30 -5.32
CA ARG A 170 -0.50 1.21 -4.64
C ARG A 170 -0.84 -0.14 -5.26
N GLN A 171 0.17 -0.96 -5.47
CA GLN A 171 0.06 -2.39 -5.74
C GLN A 171 0.73 -3.15 -4.60
N TYR A 172 0.15 -4.28 -4.24
CA TYR A 172 0.62 -5.16 -3.17
C TYR A 172 0.09 -6.58 -3.46
N THR A 173 0.64 -7.58 -2.77
CA THR A 173 0.13 -8.95 -2.83
C THR A 173 -0.95 -9.14 -1.76
N PRO A 174 -2.22 -9.36 -2.12
CA PRO A 174 -3.27 -9.61 -1.14
C PRO A 174 -2.99 -10.94 -0.41
N VAL A 175 -3.10 -10.94 0.91
CA VAL A 175 -2.96 -12.16 1.73
C VAL A 175 -4.23 -12.32 2.55
N HIS A 176 -5.00 -13.36 2.26
CA HIS A 176 -6.29 -13.66 2.90
C HIS A 176 -7.28 -12.48 2.90
N GLU A 177 -7.18 -11.55 1.95
CA GLU A 177 -8.06 -10.39 1.86
C GLU A 177 -9.45 -10.76 1.36
N LYS A 178 -9.55 -11.77 0.50
CA LYS A 178 -10.82 -12.34 0.10
C LYS A 178 -10.87 -13.79 0.55
N GLN A 179 -11.94 -14.14 1.26
CA GLN A 179 -12.10 -15.44 1.89
C GLN A 179 -13.48 -15.99 1.55
N LEU A 180 -13.56 -17.29 1.33
CA LEU A 180 -14.77 -18.01 1.00
C LEU A 180 -15.24 -18.80 2.22
N VAL A 181 -16.38 -18.41 2.79
CA VAL A 181 -17.03 -19.11 3.91
C VAL A 181 -18.09 -20.05 3.34
N THR A 182 -17.89 -21.35 3.52
CA THR A 182 -18.80 -22.40 3.03
C THR A 182 -19.46 -23.11 4.19
N ILE A 183 -20.79 -23.23 4.15
CA ILE A 183 -21.56 -24.06 5.10
C ILE A 183 -21.90 -25.37 4.40
N THR A 184 -21.46 -26.49 4.96
CA THR A 184 -21.71 -27.84 4.43
C THR A 184 -22.63 -28.65 5.34
N GLY A 185 -23.06 -29.84 4.89
CA GLY A 185 -23.92 -30.74 5.67
C GLY A 185 -25.38 -30.31 5.77
N THR A 186 -25.80 -29.26 5.04
CA THR A 186 -27.19 -28.78 4.91
C THR A 186 -27.92 -28.68 6.26
N PRO A 187 -27.42 -27.87 7.21
CA PRO A 187 -28.13 -27.62 8.46
C PRO A 187 -29.53 -27.09 8.18
N THR A 188 -30.50 -27.47 9.00
CA THR A 188 -31.90 -27.00 8.91
C THR A 188 -32.26 -26.04 10.03
N GLY A 189 -31.28 -25.67 10.85
CA GLY A 189 -31.45 -24.77 11.98
C GLY A 189 -30.15 -24.47 12.70
N GLY A 190 -30.27 -23.69 13.78
CA GLY A 190 -29.15 -23.31 14.64
C GLY A 190 -28.37 -22.11 14.13
N THR A 191 -27.17 -21.95 14.67
CA THR A 191 -26.29 -20.82 14.42
C THR A 191 -24.83 -21.24 14.28
N PHE A 192 -24.06 -20.51 13.48
CA PHE A 192 -22.61 -20.63 13.45
C PHE A 192 -21.95 -19.33 13.94
N LYS A 193 -20.65 -19.37 14.18
CA LYS A 193 -19.84 -18.16 14.42
C LYS A 193 -18.67 -18.11 13.46
N LEU A 194 -18.20 -16.91 13.18
CA LEU A 194 -16.91 -16.67 12.55
C LEU A 194 -16.00 -16.01 13.59
N SER A 195 -14.70 -16.20 13.49
CA SER A 195 -13.74 -15.50 14.35
C SER A 195 -12.55 -15.02 13.54
N TYR A 196 -12.06 -13.83 13.89
CA TYR A 196 -10.87 -13.24 13.30
C TYR A 196 -9.83 -13.02 14.40
N ALA A 197 -8.62 -13.54 14.21
CA ALA A 197 -7.53 -13.46 15.19
C ALA A 197 -7.97 -13.82 16.63
N GLY A 198 -8.82 -14.85 16.78
CA GLY A 198 -9.33 -15.32 18.07
C GLY A 198 -10.52 -14.54 18.64
N THR A 199 -10.98 -13.47 17.99
CA THR A 199 -12.19 -12.72 18.41
C THR A 199 -13.42 -13.23 17.65
N PRO A 200 -14.41 -13.86 18.31
CA PRO A 200 -15.58 -14.40 17.65
C PRO A 200 -16.68 -13.35 17.44
N THR A 201 -17.46 -13.51 16.38
CA THR A 201 -18.71 -12.78 16.16
C THR A 201 -19.79 -13.20 17.15
N ALA A 202 -20.87 -12.41 17.22
CA ALA A 202 -22.13 -12.90 17.74
C ALA A 202 -22.63 -14.11 16.91
N PRO A 203 -23.51 -14.98 17.46
CA PRO A 203 -24.10 -16.08 16.70
C PRO A 203 -24.80 -15.60 15.43
N ILE A 204 -24.52 -16.26 14.31
CA ILE A 204 -25.08 -15.99 12.99
C ILE A 204 -26.02 -17.14 12.62
N ALA A 205 -27.25 -16.85 12.18
CA ALA A 205 -28.21 -17.88 11.78
C ALA A 205 -27.68 -18.74 10.61
N TYR A 206 -28.04 -20.03 10.59
CA TYR A 206 -27.59 -20.98 9.56
C TYR A 206 -27.92 -20.54 8.12
N ASP A 207 -29.01 -19.78 7.93
CA ASP A 207 -29.52 -19.22 6.67
C ASP A 207 -29.40 -17.69 6.58
N ALA A 208 -28.49 -17.10 7.38
CA ALA A 208 -28.28 -15.65 7.43
C ALA A 208 -27.97 -15.05 6.05
N THR A 209 -28.52 -13.87 5.76
CA THR A 209 -28.15 -13.16 4.52
C THR A 209 -26.71 -12.65 4.59
N ALA A 210 -26.09 -12.39 3.43
CA ALA A 210 -24.75 -11.78 3.37
C ALA A 210 -24.65 -10.49 4.20
N ALA A 211 -25.72 -9.66 4.20
CA ALA A 211 -25.79 -8.45 5.01
C ALA A 211 -25.70 -8.76 6.52
N ALA A 212 -26.39 -9.80 7.00
CA ALA A 212 -26.33 -10.21 8.40
C ALA A 212 -24.93 -10.73 8.78
N VAL A 213 -24.30 -11.52 7.90
CA VAL A 213 -22.90 -11.97 8.08
C VAL A 213 -21.95 -10.76 8.13
N GLN A 214 -22.12 -9.78 7.23
CA GLN A 214 -21.32 -8.56 7.20
C GLN A 214 -21.47 -7.75 8.49
N THR A 215 -22.69 -7.57 9.00
CA THR A 215 -22.92 -6.88 10.27
C THR A 215 -22.22 -7.59 11.43
N ALA A 216 -22.28 -8.93 11.48
CA ALA A 216 -21.63 -9.71 12.52
C ALA A 216 -20.09 -9.57 12.49
N LEU A 217 -19.49 -9.58 11.29
CA LEU A 217 -18.05 -9.38 11.11
C LEU A 217 -17.61 -7.93 11.37
N ALA A 218 -18.39 -6.94 10.93
CA ALA A 218 -18.11 -5.53 11.17
C ALA A 218 -18.14 -5.17 12.67
N ALA A 219 -18.89 -5.93 13.49
CA ALA A 219 -18.90 -5.74 14.94
C ALA A 219 -17.56 -6.09 15.61
N ILE A 220 -16.75 -6.98 15.01
CA ILE A 220 -15.44 -7.36 15.55
C ILE A 220 -14.26 -6.75 14.77
N LEU A 221 -14.44 -6.43 13.49
CA LEU A 221 -13.41 -5.85 12.61
C LEU A 221 -13.52 -4.32 12.49
N GLY A 222 -14.62 -3.71 12.93
CA GLY A 222 -14.92 -2.30 12.72
C GLY A 222 -15.74 -2.04 11.44
N VAL A 223 -16.46 -0.92 11.44
CA VAL A 223 -17.32 -0.51 10.32
C VAL A 223 -16.46 -0.07 9.14
N GLY A 224 -16.80 -0.54 7.93
CA GLY A 224 -16.08 -0.21 6.70
C GLY A 224 -14.88 -1.12 6.39
N ASN A 225 -14.57 -2.06 7.28
CA ASN A 225 -13.42 -2.96 7.16
C ASN A 225 -13.78 -4.33 6.55
N VAL A 226 -15.04 -4.59 6.23
CA VAL A 226 -15.50 -5.86 5.64
C VAL A 226 -16.70 -5.67 4.72
N ALA A 227 -16.70 -6.35 3.58
CA ALA A 227 -17.88 -6.55 2.75
C ALA A 227 -18.13 -8.04 2.52
N VAL A 228 -19.40 -8.45 2.53
CA VAL A 228 -19.79 -9.85 2.30
C VAL A 228 -20.78 -9.91 1.14
N THR A 229 -20.54 -10.85 0.22
CA THR A 229 -21.39 -11.11 -0.94
C THR A 229 -21.66 -12.62 -1.07
N GLY A 230 -22.57 -13.00 -1.97
CA GLY A 230 -22.96 -14.40 -2.18
C GLY A 230 -23.97 -14.94 -1.15
N THR A 231 -24.37 -16.19 -1.35
CA THR A 231 -25.33 -16.90 -0.50
C THR A 231 -24.90 -18.36 -0.45
N SER A 232 -24.06 -18.68 0.54
CA SER A 232 -23.44 -19.99 0.76
C SER A 232 -22.89 -20.68 -0.51
N PRO A 233 -21.63 -20.40 -0.91
CA PRO A 233 -20.62 -19.76 -0.06
C PRO A 233 -20.78 -18.23 0.01
N TYR A 234 -20.38 -17.66 1.15
CA TYR A 234 -20.21 -16.22 1.31
C TYR A 234 -18.79 -15.83 0.92
N THR A 235 -18.65 -14.85 0.04
CA THR A 235 -17.36 -14.22 -0.26
C THR A 235 -17.19 -13.02 0.65
N VAL A 236 -16.30 -13.14 1.63
CA VAL A 236 -15.90 -12.10 2.56
C VAL A 236 -14.70 -11.37 1.99
N THR A 237 -14.77 -10.06 1.85
CA THR A 237 -13.63 -9.19 1.45
C THR A 237 -13.29 -8.28 2.62
N LEU A 238 -12.09 -8.46 3.18
CA LEU A 238 -11.48 -7.55 4.15
C LEU A 238 -11.01 -6.28 3.42
N GLN A 239 -11.26 -5.13 4.04
CA GLN A 239 -11.06 -3.81 3.46
C GLN A 239 -10.55 -2.82 4.51
N GLY A 240 -10.38 -1.56 4.11
CA GLY A 240 -9.97 -0.49 5.01
C GLY A 240 -8.62 -0.80 5.63
N GLU A 241 -8.59 -0.91 6.95
CA GLU A 241 -7.36 -1.16 7.72
C GLU A 241 -6.74 -2.54 7.44
N TYR A 242 -7.51 -3.49 6.91
CA TYR A 242 -7.05 -4.84 6.57
C TYR A 242 -6.58 -4.97 5.11
N ALA A 243 -6.75 -3.94 4.28
CA ALA A 243 -6.32 -3.96 2.88
C ALA A 243 -4.79 -3.82 2.77
N GLY A 244 -4.15 -4.76 2.08
CA GLY A 244 -2.71 -4.91 1.96
C GLY A 244 -2.02 -5.34 3.24
N GLN A 245 -2.76 -5.96 4.17
CA GLN A 245 -2.20 -6.55 5.39
C GLN A 245 -2.07 -8.07 5.25
N PRO A 246 -1.11 -8.69 5.95
CA PRO A 246 -1.03 -10.14 6.06
C PRO A 246 -2.16 -10.66 6.98
N ASN A 247 -3.37 -10.75 6.44
CA ASN A 247 -4.54 -11.15 7.23
C ASN A 247 -4.49 -12.64 7.57
N VAL A 248 -5.23 -13.04 8.59
CA VAL A 248 -5.46 -14.47 8.90
C VAL A 248 -6.79 -14.91 8.28
N LEU A 249 -6.89 -16.20 7.95
CA LEU A 249 -8.18 -16.79 7.60
C LEU A 249 -9.14 -16.72 8.80
N LEU A 250 -10.41 -16.44 8.51
CA LEU A 250 -11.48 -16.58 9.48
C LEU A 250 -11.59 -18.03 9.92
N VAL A 251 -11.92 -18.25 11.19
CA VAL A 251 -12.21 -19.59 11.70
C VAL A 251 -13.70 -19.73 11.90
N GLY A 252 -14.30 -20.71 11.23
CA GLY A 252 -15.70 -21.07 11.35
C GLY A 252 -15.95 -22.02 12.53
N ASP A 253 -16.96 -21.71 13.34
CA ASP A 253 -17.45 -22.56 14.42
C ASP A 253 -18.89 -23.00 14.10
N ALA A 254 -19.03 -24.31 13.84
CA ALA A 254 -20.28 -24.97 13.48
C ALA A 254 -21.01 -25.60 14.66
N THR A 255 -20.50 -25.50 15.90
CA THR A 255 -21.02 -26.24 17.06
C THR A 255 -22.48 -25.94 17.41
N GLY A 256 -22.98 -24.76 17.02
CA GLY A 256 -24.37 -24.35 17.21
C GLY A 256 -25.32 -24.73 16.06
N LEU A 257 -24.83 -25.34 14.98
CA LEU A 257 -25.66 -25.76 13.85
C LEU A 257 -26.42 -27.05 14.17
N THR A 258 -27.65 -27.16 13.69
CA THR A 258 -28.53 -28.32 13.93
C THR A 258 -29.19 -28.81 12.65
N GLY A 259 -29.64 -30.08 12.66
CA GLY A 259 -30.17 -30.75 11.48
C GLY A 259 -29.09 -31.12 10.46
N GLY A 260 -29.51 -31.69 9.33
CA GLY A 260 -28.61 -32.06 8.24
C GLY A 260 -27.69 -33.26 8.54
N THR A 261 -26.66 -33.44 7.70
CA THR A 261 -25.63 -34.49 7.81
C THR A 261 -24.29 -33.88 8.17
N THR A 262 -23.95 -33.89 9.45
CA THR A 262 -22.68 -33.37 9.99
C THR A 262 -22.34 -31.95 9.50
N PRO A 263 -23.12 -30.92 9.89
CA PRO A 263 -22.87 -29.56 9.46
C PRO A 263 -21.48 -29.06 9.83
N ALA A 264 -20.84 -28.33 8.92
CA ALA A 264 -19.55 -27.70 9.16
C ALA A 264 -19.49 -26.31 8.50
N VAL A 265 -18.57 -25.48 8.99
CA VAL A 265 -18.25 -24.18 8.41
C VAL A 265 -16.77 -24.19 8.07
N THR A 266 -16.45 -24.12 6.78
CA THR A 266 -15.07 -24.07 6.29
C THR A 266 -14.77 -22.71 5.70
N VAL A 267 -13.53 -22.25 5.86
CA VAL A 267 -13.03 -21.00 5.31
C VAL A 267 -11.75 -21.27 4.53
N THR A 268 -11.69 -20.77 3.30
CA THR A 268 -10.50 -20.82 2.45
C THR A 268 -10.26 -19.45 1.83
N ASP A 269 -9.10 -19.25 1.20
CA ASP A 269 -8.94 -18.12 0.29
C ASP A 269 -9.98 -18.17 -0.84
N ALA A 270 -10.46 -16.99 -1.20
CA ALA A 270 -11.20 -16.83 -2.43
C ALA A 270 -10.20 -16.70 -3.60
N PRO A 271 -10.54 -17.24 -4.78
CA PRO A 271 -9.74 -17.07 -5.99
C PRO A 271 -9.71 -15.61 -6.49
#